data_AF-A0A3S0WUW2-F1
#
_entry.id   AF-A0A3S0WUW2-F1
#
_cell.length_a   1.000
_cell.length_b   1.000
_cell.length_c   1.000
_cell.angle_alpha   90.00
_cell.angle_beta   90.00
_cell.angle_gamma   90.00
#
_symmetry.space_group_name_H-M   'P 1'
#
loop_
_entity.id
_entity.type
_entity.pdbx_description
1 polymer ?
#
loop_
_entity_poly.entity_id
_entity_poly.type
_entity_poly.pdbx_seq_one_letter_code
_entity_poly.pdbx_strand_id
1 'polypeptide(L)' 'MGDVVNLNRFRKTRERAERAKEADANRVRFGRTKAEKLRDRQEAERGTQALDGKKLDDPA' A
#
# COMPACT_ATOMS: atom_id res chain seq x y z
N MET A 1 -2.67 2.60 46.16
CA MET A 1 -3.34 2.48 44.84
C MET A 1 -2.25 2.19 43.83
N GLY A 2 -2.17 0.95 43.35
CA GLY A 2 -1.18 0.57 42.33
C GLY A 2 -1.83 0.61 40.95
N ASP A 3 -1.25 1.36 40.02
CA ASP A 3 -1.72 1.38 38.65
C ASP A 3 -1.48 0.02 37.99
N VAL A 4 -2.58 -0.68 37.70
CA VAL A 4 -2.54 -1.96 36.98
C VAL A 4 -2.30 -1.66 35.50
N VAL A 5 -1.05 -1.74 35.08
CA VAL A 5 -0.68 -1.57 33.66
C VAL A 5 -0.88 -2.86 32.88
N ASN A 6 -1.68 -2.79 31.82
CA ASN A 6 -1.88 -3.93 30.93
C ASN A 6 -0.66 -4.12 30.00
N LEU A 7 0.19 -5.07 30.33
CA LEU A 7 1.41 -5.40 29.58
C LEU A 7 1.13 -5.82 28.13
N ASN A 8 -0.03 -6.44 27.84
CA ASN A 8 -0.39 -6.82 26.48
C ASN A 8 -0.65 -5.60 25.60
N ARG A 9 -1.31 -4.58 26.13
CA ARG A 9 -1.53 -3.31 25.42
C ARG A 9 -0.19 -2.63 25.12
N PHE A 10 0.71 -2.60 26.10
CA PHE A 10 2.04 -2.01 25.95
C PHE A 10 2.88 -2.74 24.88
N ARG A 11 2.89 -4.07 24.87
CA ARG A 11 3.55 -4.87 23.83
C ARG A 11 2.99 -4.56 22.45
N LYS A 12 1.66 -4.56 22.30
CA LYS A 12 1.00 -4.22 21.03
C LYS A 12 1.32 -2.80 20.55
N THR A 13 1.40 -1.82 21.45
CA THR A 13 1.78 -0.45 21.06
C THR A 13 3.21 -0.38 20.57
N ARG A 14 4.14 -1.10 21.22
CA ARG A 14 5.54 -1.18 20.77
C ARG A 14 5.65 -1.85 19.41
N GLU A 15 4.99 -2.99 19.20
CA GLU A 15 4.99 -3.69 17.91
C GLU A 15 4.44 -2.81 16.77
N ARG A 16 3.36 -2.05 17.03
CA ARG A 16 2.82 -1.12 16.03
C ARG A 16 3.81 0.00 15.71
N ALA A 17 4.51 0.53 16.71
CA ALA A 17 5.50 1.59 16.51
C ALA A 17 6.69 1.09 15.67
N GLU A 18 7.20 -0.12 15.95
CA GLU A 18 8.28 -0.71 15.15
C GLU A 18 7.85 -0.97 13.71
N ARG A 19 6.65 -1.53 13.49
CA ARG A 19 6.10 -1.71 12.13
C ARG A 19 5.94 -0.39 11.37
N ALA A 20 5.58 0.70 12.06
CA ALA A 20 5.48 2.02 11.44
C ALA A 20 6.85 2.54 10.99
N LYS A 21 7.89 2.40 11.83
CA LYS A 21 9.27 2.77 11.48
C LYS A 21 9.80 1.96 10.30
N GLU A 22 9.55 0.66 10.28
CA GLU A 22 9.92 -0.20 9.14
C GLU A 22 9.21 0.25 7.86
N ALA A 23 7.92 0.59 7.95
CA ALA A 23 7.16 1.10 6.81
C ALA A 23 7.75 2.43 6.30
N ASP A 24 8.15 3.35 7.18
CA ASP A 24 8.81 4.59 6.82
C ASP A 24 10.18 4.35 6.17
N ALA A 25 11.00 3.47 6.74
CA ALA A 25 12.27 3.07 6.14
C ALA A 25 12.09 2.48 4.74
N ASN A 26 11.06 1.65 4.55
CA ASN A 26 10.73 1.08 3.24
C ASN A 26 10.21 2.14 2.25
N ARG A 27 9.46 3.15 2.70
CA ARG A 27 9.06 4.30 1.86
C ARG A 27 10.27 5.06 1.34
N VAL A 28 11.24 5.33 2.23
CA VAL A 28 12.49 6.03 1.85
C VAL A 28 13.35 5.17 0.93
N ARG A 29 13.54 3.89 1.25
CA ARG A 29 14.43 2.98 0.49
C ARG A 29 13.90 2.64 -0.90
N PHE A 30 12.60 2.36 -1.01
CA PHE A 30 12.00 1.87 -2.25
C PHE A 30 11.21 2.94 -3.00
N GLY A 31 11.04 4.13 -2.41
CA GLY A 31 10.42 5.31 -3.04
C GLY A 31 8.91 5.23 -3.28
N ARG A 32 8.32 4.02 -3.34
CA ARG A 32 6.88 3.82 -3.54
C ARG A 32 6.30 2.81 -2.56
N THR A 33 5.19 3.18 -1.95
CA THR A 33 4.35 2.31 -1.14
C THR A 33 3.63 1.26 -1.99
N LYS A 34 3.17 0.18 -1.34
CA LYS A 34 2.31 -0.82 -2.01
C LYS A 34 1.02 -0.20 -2.54
N ALA A 35 0.46 0.80 -1.86
CA ALA A 35 -0.77 1.47 -2.26
C ALA A 35 -0.57 2.29 -3.55
N GLU A 36 0.54 3.03 -3.66
CA GLU A 36 0.89 3.77 -4.88
C GLU A 36 1.11 2.81 -6.05
N LYS A 37 1.88 1.73 -5.87
CA LYS A 37 2.07 0.72 -6.91
C LYS A 37 0.76 0.09 -7.39
N LEU A 38 -0.20 -0.11 -6.48
CA LEU A 38 -1.51 -0.65 -6.82
C LEU A 38 -2.35 0.35 -7.61
N ARG A 39 -2.32 1.64 -7.24
CA ARG A 39 -2.99 2.71 -7.99
C ARG A 39 -2.42 2.83 -9.39
N ASP A 40 -1.10 2.90 -9.52
CA ASP A 40 -0.41 2.98 -10.83
C ASP A 40 -0.84 1.80 -11.73
N ARG A 41 -0.90 0.58 -11.16
CA ARG A 41 -1.34 -0.61 -11.90
C ARG A 41 -2.80 -0.50 -12.34
N GLN A 42 -3.70 -0.09 -11.47
CA GLN A 42 -5.12 0.07 -11.80
C GLN A 42 -5.34 1.15 -12.86
N GLU A 43 -4.59 2.25 -12.81
CA GLU A 43 -4.64 3.30 -13.83
C GLU A 43 -4.14 2.79 -15.18
N ALA A 44 -3.04 2.04 -15.19
CA ALA A 44 -2.52 1.40 -16.41
C ALA A 44 -3.54 0.41 -17.01
N GLU A 45 -4.14 -0.46 -16.18
CA GLU A 45 -5.17 -1.42 -16.60
C GLU A 45 -6.42 -0.73 -17.16
N ARG A 46 -6.86 0.37 -16.55
CA ARG A 46 -7.96 1.18 -17.10
C ARG A 46 -7.60 1.80 -18.44
N GLY A 47 -6.37 2.30 -18.57
CA GLY A 47 -5.85 2.83 -19.83
C GLY A 47 -5.85 1.78 -20.94
N THR A 48 -5.36 0.57 -20.66
CA THR A 48 -5.36 -0.53 -21.64
C THR A 48 -6.77 -0.93 -22.02
N GLN A 49 -7.69 -1.08 -21.06
CA GLN A 49 -9.09 -1.41 -21.35
C GLN A 49 -9.79 -0.33 -22.19
N ALA A 50 -9.53 0.95 -21.90
CA ALA A 50 -10.10 2.06 -22.66
C ALA A 50 -9.58 2.11 -24.10
N LEU A 51 -8.33 1.70 -24.33
CA LEU A 51 -7.75 1.59 -25.67
C LEU A 51 -8.27 0.35 -26.40
N ASP A 52 -8.36 -0.79 -25.72
CA ASP A 52 -8.87 -2.03 -26.29
C ASP A 52 -10.34 -1.88 -26.74
N GLY A 53 -11.19 -1.23 -25.94
CA GLY A 53 -12.58 -0.95 -26.34
C GLY A 53 -12.72 0.07 -27.48
N LYS A 54 -11.64 0.76 -27.86
CA LYS A 54 -11.59 1.73 -28.96
C LYS A 54 -10.84 1.20 -30.18
N LYS A 55 -10.30 -0.02 -30.13
CA LYS A 55 -9.72 -0.66 -31.32
C LYS A 55 -10.86 -0.90 -32.30
N LEU A 56 -10.75 -0.31 -33.49
CA LEU A 56 -11.42 -0.87 -34.66
C LEU A 56 -10.59 -2.08 -35.06
N ASP A 57 -11.17 -3.27 -34.93
CA ASP A 57 -10.68 -4.42 -35.68
C ASP A 57 -10.83 -4.04 -37.16
N ASP A 58 -9.71 -3.91 -37.85
CA ASP A 58 -9.64 -3.50 -39.26
C ASP A 58 -10.53 -4.47 -40.06
N PRO A 59 -11.62 -3.99 -40.70
CA PRO A 59 -12.43 -4.87 -41.53
C PRO A 59 -11.63 -5.27 -42.76
N ALA A 60 -11.37 -6.58 -42.87
CA ALA A 60 -10.77 -7.22 -44.04
C ALA A 60 -11.57 -6.95 -45.33
#